data_AF-A0AAV5UK85-F1
#
_entry.id   AF-A0AAV5UK85-F1
#
_cell.length_a   1.000
_cell.length_b   1.000
_cell.length_c   1.000
_cell.angle_alpha   90.00
_cell.angle_beta   90.00
_cell.angle_gamma   90.00
#
_symmetry.space_group_name_H-M   'P 1'
#
loop_
_entity.id
_entity.type
_entity.pdbx_description
1 polymer ?
#
loop_
_entity_poly.entity_id
_entity_poly.type
_entity_poly.pdbx_seq_one_letter_code
_entity_poly.pdbx_strand_id
1 'polypeptide(L)'
;KMSATQIWRLDEIENWRQKAYTFSRTDRLGHLIIKSLDVAQTIVRDGTNTEALQFDVESLKRERTKTMNDDLNSDDQMRSLLYGMSASIGLMIESIIDKNEENQNDDEVAPTEGSRVMT
;
A
#
# COMPACT_ATOMS: atom_id res chain seq x y z
N LYS A 1 -11.74 -8.39 16.95
CA LYS A 1 -13.10 -7.94 16.57
C LYS A 1 -12.96 -6.64 15.81
N MET A 2 -13.42 -6.56 14.55
CA MET A 2 -13.34 -5.33 13.76
C MET A 2 -14.22 -4.23 14.37
N SER A 3 -13.74 -3.00 14.32
CA SER A 3 -14.54 -1.83 14.72
C SER A 3 -15.59 -1.48 13.66
N ALA A 4 -16.69 -0.84 14.07
CA ALA A 4 -17.72 -0.36 13.13
C ALA A 4 -17.12 0.58 12.07
N THR A 5 -16.16 1.42 12.46
CA THR A 5 -15.43 2.31 11.55
C THR A 5 -14.62 1.54 10.51
N GLN A 6 -13.96 0.44 10.90
CA GLN A 6 -13.24 -0.41 9.94
C GLN A 6 -14.19 -1.07 8.94
N ILE A 7 -15.33 -1.59 9.39
CA ILE A 7 -16.33 -2.21 8.51
C ILE A 7 -16.81 -1.20 7.46
N TRP A 8 -17.21 0.00 7.89
CA TRP A 8 -17.64 1.05 6.97
C TRP A 8 -16.56 1.43 5.94
N ARG A 9 -15.29 1.52 6.36
CA ARG A 9 -14.17 1.80 5.43
C ARG A 9 -13.99 0.68 4.41
N LEU A 10 -14.12 -0.59 4.81
CA LEU A 10 -14.01 -1.73 3.91
C LEU A 10 -15.16 -1.77 2.90
N ASP A 11 -16.39 -1.47 3.34
CA ASP A 11 -17.55 -1.41 2.45
C ASP A 11 -17.40 -0.29 1.40
N GLU A 12 -16.89 0.87 1.80
CA GLU A 12 -16.63 1.98 0.88
C GLU A 12 -15.55 1.61 -0.14
N ILE A 13 -14.45 0.99 0.31
CA ILE A 13 -13.39 0.49 -0.58
C ILE A 13 -13.94 -0.55 -1.56
N GLU A 14 -14.75 -1.50 -1.10
CA GLU A 14 -15.39 -2.53 -1.93
C GLU A 14 -16.27 -1.90 -3.01
N ASN A 15 -17.09 -0.91 -2.65
CA ASN A 15 -17.94 -0.18 -3.60
C ASN A 15 -17.11 0.46 -4.74
N TRP A 16 -15.99 1.11 -4.41
CA TRP A 16 -15.08 1.65 -5.42
C TRP A 16 -14.38 0.57 -6.23
N ARG A 17 -14.05 -0.58 -5.62
CA ARG A 17 -13.42 -1.70 -6.33
C ARG A 17 -14.36 -2.30 -7.37
N GLN A 18 -15.65 -2.42 -7.08
CA GLN A 18 -16.66 -2.88 -8.05
C GLN A 18 -16.81 -1.91 -9.24
N LYS A 19 -16.77 -0.61 -8.99
CA LYS A 19 -16.78 0.41 -10.06
C LYS A 19 -15.51 0.34 -10.91
N ALA A 20 -14.34 0.22 -10.27
CA ALA A 20 -13.07 0.09 -10.96
C ALA A 20 -12.97 -1.20 -11.78
N TYR A 21 -13.56 -2.31 -11.30
CA TYR A 21 -13.71 -3.56 -12.04
C TYR A 21 -14.58 -3.39 -13.29
N THR A 22 -15.67 -2.65 -13.19
CA THR A 22 -16.49 -2.34 -14.38
C THR A 22 -15.68 -1.53 -15.39
N PHE A 23 -14.93 -0.52 -14.92
CA PHE A 23 -14.04 0.30 -15.75
C PHE A 23 -12.89 -0.50 -16.37
N SER A 24 -12.38 -1.52 -15.66
CA SER A 24 -11.26 -2.34 -16.14
C SER A 24 -11.58 -3.15 -17.39
N ARG A 25 -12.86 -3.30 -17.72
CA ARG A 25 -13.32 -3.97 -18.95
C ARG A 25 -13.02 -3.18 -20.21
N THR A 26 -12.87 -1.86 -20.09
CA THR A 26 -12.65 -0.95 -21.22
C THR A 26 -11.30 -0.26 -21.15
N ASP A 27 -10.72 -0.13 -19.95
CA ASP A 27 -9.47 0.60 -19.75
C ASP A 27 -8.59 -0.08 -18.70
N ARG A 28 -7.31 -0.24 -19.01
CA ARG A 28 -6.33 -0.89 -18.12
C ARG A 28 -6.09 -0.09 -16.83
N LEU A 29 -6.39 1.20 -16.83
CA LEU A 29 -6.38 2.00 -15.60
C LEU A 29 -7.33 1.46 -14.53
N GLY A 30 -8.41 0.79 -14.92
CA GLY A 30 -9.28 0.12 -13.95
C GLY A 30 -8.53 -0.92 -13.11
N HIS A 31 -7.60 -1.68 -13.70
CA HIS A 31 -6.78 -2.65 -12.96
C HIS A 31 -5.81 -1.96 -12.00
N LEU A 32 -5.20 -0.85 -12.40
CA LEU A 32 -4.32 -0.06 -11.54
C LEU A 32 -5.08 0.53 -10.34
N ILE A 33 -6.31 1.02 -10.56
CA ILE A 33 -7.19 1.52 -9.50
C ILE A 33 -7.57 0.39 -8.53
N ILE A 34 -7.96 -0.79 -9.05
CA ILE A 34 -8.25 -1.97 -8.21
C ILE A 34 -7.04 -2.31 -7.35
N LYS A 35 -5.83 -2.36 -7.92
CA LYS A 35 -4.62 -2.65 -7.16
C LYS A 35 -4.33 -1.63 -6.07
N SER A 36 -4.59 -0.35 -6.35
CA SER A 36 -4.46 0.71 -5.34
C SER A 36 -5.47 0.54 -4.20
N LEU A 37 -6.69 0.08 -4.51
CA LEU A 37 -7.74 -0.20 -3.52
C LEU A 37 -7.47 -1.48 -2.73
N ASP A 38 -6.88 -2.51 -3.34
CA ASP A 38 -6.45 -3.74 -2.64
C ASP A 38 -5.45 -3.39 -1.53
N VAL A 39 -4.46 -2.56 -1.86
CA VAL A 39 -3.47 -2.05 -0.90
C VAL A 39 -4.16 -1.29 0.25
N ALA A 40 -5.08 -0.38 -0.05
CA ALA A 40 -5.84 0.34 0.97
C ALA A 40 -6.67 -0.61 1.86
N GLN A 41 -7.23 -1.67 1.26
CA GLN A 41 -7.99 -2.68 1.99
C GLN A 41 -7.10 -3.47 2.94
N THR A 42 -5.90 -3.88 2.50
CA THR A 42 -4.89 -4.52 3.35
C THR A 42 -4.55 -3.63 4.55
N ILE A 43 -4.31 -2.34 4.33
CA ILE A 43 -4.02 -1.38 5.41
C ILE A 43 -5.18 -1.29 6.42
N VAL A 44 -6.43 -1.20 5.96
CA VAL A 44 -7.60 -1.07 6.85
C VAL A 44 -7.86 -2.37 7.63
N ARG A 45 -7.66 -3.52 6.99
CA ARG A 45 -7.94 -4.84 7.54
C ARG A 45 -6.85 -5.32 8.48
N ASP A 46 -5.61 -5.26 8.03
CA ASP A 46 -4.46 -5.93 8.65
C ASP A 46 -3.46 -4.93 9.27
N GLY A 47 -3.63 -3.63 8.99
CA GLY A 47 -2.71 -2.59 9.45
C GLY A 47 -1.48 -2.45 8.56
N THR A 48 -0.51 -1.68 9.02
CA THR A 48 0.69 -1.31 8.24
C THR A 48 1.89 -2.23 8.48
N ASN A 49 1.82 -3.11 9.49
CA ASN A 49 2.93 -3.95 9.93
C ASN A 49 2.86 -5.37 9.36
N THR A 50 2.45 -5.51 8.10
CA THR A 50 2.31 -6.82 7.48
C THR A 50 3.26 -6.98 6.31
N GLU A 51 3.94 -8.12 6.23
CA GLU A 51 4.74 -8.49 5.05
C GLU A 51 3.88 -8.45 3.77
N ALA A 52 2.59 -8.80 3.90
CA ALA A 52 1.61 -8.71 2.83
C ALA A 52 1.55 -7.31 2.20
N LEU A 53 1.66 -6.24 3.00
CA LEU A 53 1.62 -4.87 2.50
C LEU A 53 2.82 -4.55 1.60
N GLN A 54 4.01 -5.07 1.92
CA GLN A 54 5.20 -4.91 1.08
C GLN A 54 5.02 -5.59 -0.28
N PHE A 55 4.47 -6.81 -0.30
CA PHE A 55 4.15 -7.52 -1.54
C PHE A 55 3.10 -6.78 -2.37
N ASP A 56 2.08 -6.22 -1.72
CA ASP A 56 1.01 -5.47 -2.38
C ASP A 56 1.53 -4.17 -3.00
N VAL A 57 2.42 -3.45 -2.31
CA VAL A 57 3.08 -2.23 -2.85
C VAL A 57 3.96 -2.57 -4.05
N GLU A 58 4.77 -3.63 -3.98
CA GLU A 58 5.58 -4.08 -5.12
C GLU A 58 4.71 -4.57 -6.29
N SER A 59 3.57 -5.19 -6.01
CA SER A 59 2.58 -5.51 -7.04
C SER A 59 1.99 -4.24 -7.66
N LEU A 60 1.69 -3.21 -6.86
CA LEU A 60 1.13 -1.94 -7.35
C LEU A 60 2.12 -1.21 -8.26
N LYS A 61 3.40 -1.11 -7.87
CA LYS A 61 4.46 -0.49 -8.69
C LYS A 61 4.60 -1.19 -10.03
N ARG A 62 4.63 -2.53 -10.04
CA ARG A 62 4.73 -3.31 -11.28
C ARG A 62 3.52 -3.10 -12.18
N GLU A 63 2.31 -3.11 -11.62
CA GLU A 63 1.09 -2.88 -12.41
C GLU A 63 1.05 -1.45 -12.97
N ARG A 64 1.48 -0.45 -12.19
CA ARG A 64 1.61 0.95 -12.66
C ARG A 64 2.56 1.03 -13.84
N THR A 65 3.79 0.52 -13.69
CA THR A 65 4.80 0.56 -14.76
C THR A 65 4.32 -0.17 -16.02
N LYS A 66 3.71 -1.36 -15.85
CA LYS A 66 3.12 -2.11 -16.96
C LYS A 66 2.01 -1.32 -17.65
N THR A 67 1.11 -0.71 -16.89
CA THR A 67 -0.01 0.07 -17.43
C THR A 67 0.50 1.30 -18.19
N MET A 68 1.47 2.03 -17.62
CA MET A 68 2.09 3.19 -18.27
C MET A 68 2.80 2.82 -19.57
N ASN A 69 3.56 1.71 -19.59
CA ASN A 69 4.31 1.30 -20.79
C ASN A 69 3.38 0.90 -21.94
N ASP A 70 2.21 0.37 -21.63
CA ASP A 70 1.23 -0.10 -22.61
C ASP A 70 0.16 0.97 -22.93
N ASP A 71 0.28 2.18 -22.37
CA ASP A 71 -0.70 3.25 -22.51
C ASP A 71 -0.42 4.13 -23.73
N LEU A 72 -1.22 3.97 -24.78
CA LEU A 72 -1.12 4.78 -26.00
C LEU A 72 -1.58 6.23 -25.81
N ASN A 73 -2.27 6.54 -24.70
CA ASN A 73 -2.84 7.86 -24.43
C ASN A 73 -2.13 8.56 -23.26
N SER A 74 -0.83 8.33 -23.08
CA SER A 74 -0.06 8.85 -21.93
C SER A 74 -0.08 10.37 -21.76
N ASP A 75 -0.39 11.12 -22.83
CA ASP A 75 -0.49 12.59 -22.81
C ASP A 75 -1.81 13.09 -22.20
N ASP A 76 -2.77 12.20 -21.94
CA ASP A 76 -4.00 12.57 -21.25
C ASP A 76 -3.71 12.95 -19.78
N GLN A 77 -4.10 14.17 -19.41
CA GLN A 77 -3.83 14.74 -18.10
C GLN A 77 -4.47 13.94 -16.95
N MET A 78 -5.65 13.35 -17.16
CA MET A 78 -6.32 12.55 -16.13
C MET A 78 -5.60 11.21 -15.92
N ARG A 79 -5.08 10.59 -16.98
CA ARG A 79 -4.27 9.37 -16.87
C ARG A 79 -2.96 9.66 -16.12
N SER A 80 -2.30 10.76 -16.48
CA SER A 80 -1.10 11.22 -15.78
C SER A 80 -1.35 11.45 -14.29
N LEU A 81 -2.48 12.07 -13.93
CA LEU A 81 -2.89 12.26 -12.54
C LEU A 81 -3.11 10.93 -11.81
N LEU A 82 -3.75 9.94 -12.44
CA LEU A 82 -3.97 8.61 -11.85
C LEU A 82 -2.65 7.85 -11.63
N TYR A 83 -1.71 7.93 -12.58
CA TYR A 83 -0.36 7.38 -12.40
C TYR A 83 0.36 8.05 -11.23
N GLY A 84 0.32 9.38 -11.18
CA GLY A 84 0.87 10.17 -10.07
C GLY A 84 0.26 9.76 -8.72
N MET A 85 -1.06 9.66 -8.63
CA MET A 85 -1.75 9.22 -7.41
C MET A 85 -1.32 7.82 -6.99
N SER A 86 -1.30 6.84 -7.90
CA SER A 86 -0.86 5.48 -7.58
C SER A 86 0.60 5.45 -7.11
N ALA A 87 1.45 6.32 -7.68
CA ALA A 87 2.83 6.48 -7.24
C ALA A 87 2.94 7.07 -5.84
N SER A 88 2.18 8.13 -5.55
CA SER A 88 2.16 8.74 -4.22
C SER A 88 1.65 7.78 -3.14
N ILE A 89 0.66 6.93 -3.46
CA ILE A 89 0.18 5.87 -2.56
C ILE A 89 1.33 4.88 -2.25
N GLY A 90 2.02 4.39 -3.28
CA GLY A 90 3.18 3.49 -3.10
C GLY A 90 4.24 4.10 -2.18
N LEU A 91 4.69 5.31 -2.49
CA LEU A 91 5.71 6.03 -1.71
C LEU A 91 5.28 6.29 -0.26
N MET A 92 4.01 6.63 -0.04
CA MET A 92 3.48 6.85 1.30
C MET A 92 3.57 5.57 2.14
N ILE A 93 3.30 4.42 1.54
CA ILE A 93 3.31 3.14 2.24
C ILE A 93 4.73 2.66 2.50
N GLU A 94 5.64 2.81 1.53
CA GLU A 94 7.07 2.57 1.73
C GLU A 94 7.59 3.37 2.93
N SER A 95 7.29 4.67 2.99
CA SER A 95 7.68 5.52 4.12
C SER A 95 7.09 5.07 5.47
N ILE A 96 5.90 4.43 5.46
CA ILE A 96 5.32 3.86 6.68
C ILE A 96 6.06 2.58 7.07
N ILE A 97 6.38 1.72 6.11
CA ILE A 97 7.13 0.47 6.34
C ILE A 97 8.51 0.81 6.91
N ASP A 98 9.26 1.72 6.28
CA ASP A 98 10.60 2.13 6.71
C ASP A 98 10.60 2.59 8.18
N LYS A 99 9.61 3.41 8.57
CA LYS A 99 9.46 3.87 9.96
C LYS A 99 9.13 2.75 10.94
N ASN A 100 8.40 1.73 10.51
CA ASN A 100 8.07 0.60 11.37
C ASN A 100 9.30 -0.29 11.61
N GLU A 101 10.18 -0.42 10.62
CA GLU A 101 11.45 -1.14 10.74
C GLU A 101 12.43 -0.39 11.67
N GLU A 102 12.52 0.94 11.56
CA GLU A 102 13.33 1.77 12.48
C GLU A 102 12.93 1.56 13.95
N ASN A 103 11.62 1.62 14.25
CA ASN A 103 11.12 1.46 15.62
C ASN A 103 11.36 0.05 16.22
N GLN A 104 11.51 -0.99 15.39
CA GLN A 104 11.79 -2.34 15.87
C GLN A 104 13.24 -2.54 16.29
N ASN A 105 14.18 -1.83 15.65
CA ASN A 105 15.61 -1.96 15.94
C ASN A 105 16.03 -1.28 17.25
N ASP A 106 15.31 -0.24 17.68
CA ASP A 106 15.62 0.50 18.91
C ASP A 106 15.25 -0.28 20.19
N ASP A 107 14.37 -1.27 20.11
CA ASP A 107 13.96 -2.11 21.26
C ASP A 107 14.92 -3.28 21.54
N GLU A 108 15.82 -3.64 20.61
CA GLU A 108 16.75 -4.78 20.77
C GLU A 108 18.06 -4.40 21.49
N VAL A 109 18.36 -3.11 21.66
CA VAL A 109 19.56 -2.63 22.35
C VAL A 109 19.28 -2.39 23.84
N ALA A 110 18.87 -3.45 24.57
CA ALA A 110 18.89 -3.41 26.03
C ALA A 110 20.35 -3.55 26.54
N PRO A 111 20.79 -2.69 27.49
CA PRO A 111 22.16 -2.71 27.95
C PRO A 111 22.44 -3.97 28.77
N THR A 112 23.45 -4.74 28.38
CA THR A 112 24.10 -5.73 29.25
C THR A 112 24.80 -5.00 30.39
N GLU A 113 24.04 -4.55 31.39
CA GLU A 113 24.59 -4.07 32.66
C GLU A 113 25.08 -5.26 33.49
N GLY A 114 26.41 -5.35 33.59
CA GLY A 114 27.03 -5.58 34.90
C GLY A 114 27.30 -7.02 35.33
N SER A 115 28.19 -7.73 34.63
CA SER A 115 29.05 -8.72 35.31
C SER A 115 30.13 -7.98 36.11
N ARG A 116 29.72 -7.50 37.29
CA ARG A 116 30.59 -7.06 38.36
C ARG A 116 31.32 -8.28 38.93
N VAL A 117 32.49 -8.61 38.39
CA VAL A 117 33.37 -9.61 38.99
C VAL A 117 34.03 -8.98 40.21
N MET A 118 33.47 -9.27 41.39
CA MET A 118 34.21 -9.23 42.64
C MET A 118 35.04 -10.52 42.72
N THR A 119 36.36 -10.40 42.65
CA THR A 119 37.34 -11.01 43.58
C THR A 119 38.74 -10.63 43.17
#